data_AF-A0A9P7GM22-F1
#
_entry.id   AF-A0A9P7GM22-F1
#
_cell.length_a   1.000
_cell.length_b   1.000
_cell.length_c   1.000
_cell.angle_alpha   90.00
_cell.angle_beta   90.00
_cell.angle_gamma   90.00
#
_symmetry.space_group_name_H-M   'P 1'
#
loop_
_entity.id
_entity.type
_entity.pdbx_description
1 polymer ?
#
loop_
_entity_poly.entity_id
_entity_poly.type
_entity_poly.pdbx_seq_one_letter_code
_entity_poly.pdbx_strand_id
1 'polypeptide(L)'
;MAIIPGLNTPPIRRLKRTWERVNQESLVQFAACETAVDSSKSFARYRPPCVPLIHGSPDALPGGLVNFRKHQKASEVINDIKRWQAQPFNFELVPQIQNYIEEPLNRFKETKASSERFWELSLQREPREREDVKMARLLAESGFL
;
A
#
# COMPACT_ATOMS: atom_id res chain seq x y z
N MET A 1 2.65 6.15 -2.77
CA MET A 1 2.46 5.20 -1.65
C MET A 1 1.86 3.89 -2.17
N ALA A 2 2.66 3.02 -2.79
CA ALA A 2 2.16 1.76 -3.38
C ALA A 2 3.00 0.54 -2.99
N ILE A 3 4.32 0.71 -2.88
CA ILE A 3 5.25 -0.38 -2.57
C ILE A 3 5.07 -0.91 -1.15
N ILE A 4 5.02 -0.04 -0.13
CA ILE A 4 4.86 -0.46 1.27
C ILE A 4 3.54 -1.21 1.51
N PRO A 5 2.36 -0.68 1.12
CA PRO A 5 1.11 -1.45 1.22
C PRO A 5 1.16 -2.76 0.43
N GLY A 6 1.81 -2.77 -0.74
CA GLY A 6 2.01 -3.96 -1.56
C GLY A 6 2.79 -5.06 -0.82
N LEU A 7 3.92 -4.72 -0.19
CA LEU A 7 4.73 -5.64 0.61
C LEU A 7 4.01 -6.11 1.88
N ASN A 8 3.08 -5.31 2.39
CA ASN A 8 2.24 -5.64 3.54
C ASN A 8 1.01 -6.48 3.20
N THR A 9 0.82 -6.88 1.93
CA THR A 9 -0.29 -7.75 1.55
C THR A 9 -0.16 -9.15 2.19
N PRO A 10 -1.29 -9.81 2.52
CA PRO A 10 -1.30 -11.16 3.08
C PRO A 10 -0.41 -12.20 2.36
N PRO A 11 -0.39 -12.31 1.01
CA PRO A 11 0.45 -13.28 0.32
C PRO A 11 1.96 -13.06 0.54
N ILE A 12 2.42 -11.83 0.79
CA ILE A 12 3.84 -11.53 1.02
C ILE A 12 4.18 -11.64 2.50
N ARG A 13 3.37 -11.06 3.39
CA ARG A 13 3.66 -11.04 4.84
C ARG A 13 3.70 -12.41 5.49
N ARG A 14 2.99 -13.41 4.94
CA ARG A 14 3.00 -14.77 5.48
C ARG A 14 4.30 -15.55 5.25
N LEU A 15 5.17 -15.08 4.35
CA LEU A 15 6.40 -15.77 3.93
C LEU A 15 7.52 -15.65 4.98
N LYS A 16 7.32 -16.24 6.15
CA LYS A 16 8.20 -16.07 7.33
C LYS A 16 9.66 -16.41 7.02
N ARG A 17 9.90 -17.53 6.32
CA ARG A 17 11.27 -17.98 5.99
C ARG A 17 11.96 -17.01 5.05
N THR A 18 11.21 -16.42 4.12
CA THR A 18 11.72 -15.38 3.22
C THR A 18 12.08 -14.12 3.99
N TRP A 19 11.23 -13.67 4.92
CA TRP A 19 11.50 -12.49 5.76
C TRP A 19 12.71 -12.67 6.69
N GLU A 20 12.92 -13.87 7.23
CA GLU A 20 14.10 -14.21 8.05
C GLU A 20 15.42 -14.10 7.28
N ARG A 21 15.39 -14.23 5.95
CA ARG A 21 16.58 -14.09 5.08
C ARG A 21 16.89 -12.64 4.70
N VAL A 22 15.98 -11.71 4.96
CA VAL A 22 16.21 -10.30 4.65
C VAL A 22 17.17 -9.70 5.68
N ASN A 23 18.10 -8.86 5.21
CA ASN A 23 19.03 -8.16 6.08
C ASN A 23 18.27 -7.30 7.12
N GLN A 24 18.71 -7.36 8.39
CA GLN A 24 18.18 -6.56 9.49
C GLN A 24 18.20 -5.05 9.20
N GLU A 25 19.26 -4.54 8.56
CA GLU A 25 19.34 -3.13 8.18
C GLU A 25 18.20 -2.73 7.23
N SER A 26 17.91 -3.58 6.23
CA SER A 26 16.81 -3.37 5.29
C SER A 26 15.44 -3.45 5.97
N LEU A 27 15.28 -4.32 6.97
CA LEU A 27 14.06 -4.40 7.78
C LEU A 27 13.84 -3.13 8.63
N VAL A 28 14.91 -2.56 9.18
CA VAL A 28 14.84 -1.28 9.91
C VAL A 28 14.44 -0.15 8.97
N GLN A 29 15.04 -0.05 7.78
CA GLN A 29 14.64 0.93 6.77
C GLN A 29 13.18 0.75 6.33
N PHE A 30 12.74 -0.49 6.15
CA PHE A 30 11.37 -0.80 5.82
C PHE A 30 10.39 -0.34 6.91
N ALA A 31 10.68 -0.59 8.19
CA ALA A 31 9.86 -0.14 9.32
C ALA A 31 9.78 1.40 9.43
N ALA A 32 10.88 2.09 9.11
CA ALA A 32 10.88 3.56 9.03
C ALA A 32 9.94 4.06 7.93
N CYS A 33 9.98 3.42 6.75
CA CYS A 33 9.04 3.70 5.65
C CYS A 33 7.59 3.39 6.05
N GLU A 34 7.31 2.28 6.73
CA GLU A 34 5.96 1.95 7.23
C GLU A 34 5.41 3.05 8.13
N THR A 35 6.24 3.57 9.03
CA THR A 35 5.86 4.67 9.94
C THR A 35 5.56 5.96 9.18
N ALA A 36 6.30 6.23 8.08
CA ALA A 36 6.06 7.39 7.23
C ALA A 36 4.78 7.27 6.38
N VAL A 37 4.34 6.04 6.06
CA VAL A 37 3.13 5.78 5.26
C VAL A 37 1.88 5.59 6.14
N ASP A 38 2.02 5.34 7.44
CA ASP A 38 0.89 5.12 8.36
C ASP A 38 -0.07 6.33 8.44
N SER A 39 -1.23 6.19 7.80
CA SER A 39 -2.33 7.16 7.76
C SER A 39 -3.07 7.30 9.08
N SER A 40 -2.94 6.33 10.00
CA SER A 40 -3.76 6.27 11.21
C SER A 40 -3.42 7.35 12.25
N LYS A 41 -2.22 7.94 12.18
CA LYS A 41 -1.73 8.89 13.19
C LYS A 41 -1.54 10.33 12.72
N SER A 42 -1.72 10.65 11.44
CA SER A 42 -1.56 12.02 10.98
C SER A 42 -2.00 12.24 9.52
N PHE A 43 -3.25 12.68 9.31
CA PHE A 43 -3.60 13.38 8.06
C PHE A 43 -2.76 14.67 7.87
N ALA A 44 -2.12 15.17 8.93
CA ALA A 44 -1.29 16.38 8.91
C ALA A 44 0.15 16.18 8.38
N ARG A 45 0.65 14.93 8.30
CA ARG A 45 1.98 14.62 7.73
C ARG A 45 1.97 14.29 6.24
N TYR A 46 0.80 14.26 5.61
CA TYR A 46 0.69 14.11 4.17
C TYR A 46 1.15 15.39 3.49
N ARG A 47 2.39 15.36 3.01
CA ARG A 47 2.79 16.20 1.88
C ARG A 47 2.39 15.48 0.58
N PRO A 48 1.85 16.23 -0.38
CA PRO A 48 1.14 15.76 -1.59
C PRO A 48 1.84 14.67 -2.43
N PRO A 49 1.08 13.87 -3.24
CA PRO A 49 -0.28 14.10 -3.71
C PRO A 49 -1.29 13.20 -3.00
N CYS A 50 -2.16 13.79 -2.19
CA CYS A 50 -3.30 13.09 -1.60
C CYS A 50 -4.51 13.97 -1.79
N VAL A 51 -5.44 13.55 -2.64
CA VAL A 51 -6.72 14.24 -2.88
C VAL A 51 -7.49 14.22 -1.55
N PRO A 52 -7.71 15.37 -0.88
CA PRO A 52 -8.46 15.40 0.36
C PRO A 52 -9.90 14.97 0.11
N LEU A 53 -10.41 14.13 1.02
CA LEU A 53 -11.74 13.56 0.96
C LEU A 53 -12.80 14.66 1.20
N ILE A 54 -13.29 15.31 0.14
CA ILE A 54 -14.39 16.31 0.21
C ILE A 54 -15.77 15.61 0.39
N HIS A 55 -15.79 14.28 0.49
CA HIS A 55 -16.98 13.43 0.44
C HIS A 55 -17.86 13.42 1.71
N GLY A 56 -17.65 14.34 2.66
CA GLY A 56 -18.36 14.36 3.95
C GLY A 56 -19.40 15.48 4.11
N SER A 57 -19.55 16.39 3.14
CA SER A 57 -20.47 17.54 3.26
C SER A 57 -21.48 17.58 2.10
N PRO A 58 -22.76 17.91 2.36
CA PRO A 58 -23.76 18.03 1.32
C PRO A 58 -23.46 19.24 0.41
N ASP A 59 -23.78 19.11 -0.88
CA ASP A 59 -23.61 20.19 -1.88
C ASP A 59 -24.54 21.38 -1.63
N ALA A 60 -25.71 21.10 -1.06
CA ALA A 60 -26.68 22.10 -0.66
C ALA A 60 -26.86 22.11 0.86
N LEU A 61 -27.07 23.30 1.40
CA LEU A 61 -27.59 23.53 2.74
C LEU A 61 -29.11 23.34 2.74
N PRO A 62 -29.75 23.15 3.91
CA PRO A 62 -31.20 23.16 4.03
C PRO A 62 -31.81 24.40 3.36
N GLY A 63 -32.88 24.22 2.58
CA GLY A 63 -33.48 25.30 1.78
C GLY A 63 -32.90 25.44 0.37
N GLY A 64 -32.07 24.50 -0.10
CA GLY A 64 -31.57 24.48 -1.48
C GLY A 64 -30.46 25.49 -1.76
N LEU A 65 -29.89 26.09 -0.72
CA LEU A 65 -28.80 27.06 -0.83
C LEU A 65 -27.47 26.35 -1.10
N VAL A 66 -26.64 26.92 -1.97
CA VAL A 66 -25.33 26.37 -2.31
C VAL A 66 -24.40 26.38 -1.09
N ASN A 67 -23.73 25.27 -0.81
CA ASN A 67 -22.75 25.18 0.25
C ASN A 67 -21.38 25.74 -0.19
N PHE A 68 -21.24 27.07 -0.22
CA PHE A 68 -20.00 27.74 -0.64
C PHE A 68 -18.77 27.29 0.15
N ARG A 69 -18.93 26.92 1.42
CA ARG A 69 -17.82 26.42 2.25
C ARG A 69 -17.28 25.09 1.73
N LYS A 70 -18.13 24.20 1.21
CA LYS A 70 -17.71 22.97 0.53
C LYS A 70 -16.94 23.30 -0.75
N HIS A 71 -17.48 24.20 -1.57
CA HIS A 71 -16.85 24.60 -2.84
C HIS A 71 -15.52 25.32 -2.65
N GLN A 72 -15.38 26.15 -1.61
CA GLN A 72 -14.12 26.80 -1.26
C GLN A 72 -13.03 25.78 -0.92
N LYS A 73 -13.33 24.82 -0.04
CA LYS A 73 -12.39 23.73 0.28
C LYS A 73 -12.02 22.91 -0.96
N ALA A 74 -12.98 22.63 -1.83
CA ALA A 74 -12.72 21.94 -3.08
C ALA A 74 -11.79 22.74 -4.00
N SER A 75 -11.99 24.06 -4.09
CA SER A 75 -11.16 24.96 -4.88
C SER A 75 -9.72 25.01 -4.36
N GLU A 76 -9.52 25.06 -3.03
CA GLU A 76 -8.20 25.01 -2.40
C GLU A 76 -7.44 23.74 -2.82
N VAL A 77 -8.09 22.58 -2.72
CA VAL A 77 -7.54 21.29 -3.18
C VAL A 77 -7.17 21.30 -4.66
N ILE A 78 -8.05 21.82 -5.52
CA ILE A 78 -7.81 21.87 -6.97
C ILE A 78 -6.61 22.76 -7.27
N ASN A 79 -6.49 23.90 -6.61
CA ASN A 79 -5.36 24.82 -6.80
C ASN A 79 -4.04 24.18 -6.37
N ASP A 80 -4.06 23.44 -5.27
CA ASP A 80 -2.93 22.66 -4.79
C ASP A 80 -2.50 21.58 -5.81
N ILE A 81 -3.46 20.80 -6.35
CA ILE A 81 -3.19 19.81 -7.39
C ILE A 81 -2.57 20.47 -8.63
N LYS A 82 -3.14 21.58 -9.10
CA LYS A 82 -2.61 22.33 -10.25
C LYS A 82 -1.19 22.81 -10.00
N ARG A 83 -0.91 23.32 -8.79
CA ARG A 83 0.43 23.76 -8.40
C ARG A 83 1.44 22.60 -8.44
N TRP A 84 1.07 21.42 -7.97
CA TRP A 84 1.95 20.24 -8.01
C TRP A 84 2.16 19.70 -9.42
N GLN A 85 1.15 19.81 -10.29
CA GLN A 85 1.25 19.41 -11.69
C GLN A 85 2.00 20.43 -12.57
N ALA A 86 2.11 21.70 -12.12
CA ALA A 86 2.76 22.76 -12.89
C ALA A 86 4.27 22.57 -13.05
N GLN A 87 4.93 21.90 -12.10
CA GLN A 87 6.36 21.64 -12.15
C GLN A 87 6.60 20.18 -12.58
N PRO A 88 7.14 19.94 -13.79
CA PRO A 88 7.53 18.60 -14.17
C PRO A 88 8.70 18.12 -13.30
N PHE A 89 8.76 16.82 -13.07
CA PHE A 89 9.93 16.23 -12.45
C PHE A 89 11.13 16.32 -13.38
N ASN A 90 12.33 16.54 -12.81
CA ASN A 90 13.58 16.53 -13.57
C ASN A 90 14.04 15.07 -13.82
N PHE A 91 13.27 14.34 -14.61
CA PHE A 91 13.57 12.98 -15.02
C PHE A 91 13.75 12.90 -16.54
N GLU A 92 14.77 12.18 -16.97
CA GLU A 92 14.94 11.82 -18.36
C GLU A 92 14.05 10.62 -18.70
N LEU A 93 13.32 10.70 -19.80
CA LEU A 93 12.47 9.61 -20.25
C LEU A 93 13.33 8.55 -20.93
N VAL A 94 13.33 7.34 -20.36
CA VAL A 94 13.98 6.16 -20.94
C VAL A 94 12.90 5.16 -21.36
N PRO A 95 12.52 5.10 -22.66
CA PRO A 95 11.39 4.29 -23.12
C PRO A 95 11.49 2.81 -22.75
N GLN A 96 12.70 2.25 -22.75
CA GLN A 96 12.93 0.86 -22.39
C GLN A 96 12.55 0.57 -20.93
N ILE A 97 12.87 1.49 -20.01
CA ILE A 97 12.54 1.37 -18.59
C ILE A 97 11.03 1.54 -18.40
N GLN A 98 10.41 2.50 -19.10
CA GLN A 98 8.96 2.70 -19.03
C GLN A 98 8.20 1.47 -19.49
N ASN A 99 8.52 0.93 -20.67
CA ASN A 99 7.88 -0.27 -21.20
C ASN A 99 8.04 -1.47 -20.25
N TYR A 100 9.23 -1.65 -19.67
CA TYR A 100 9.49 -2.71 -18.71
C TYR A 100 8.63 -2.59 -17.44
N ILE A 101 8.38 -1.37 -16.96
CA ILE A 101 7.53 -1.12 -15.79
C ILE A 101 6.04 -1.23 -16.14
N GLU A 102 5.63 -0.75 -17.30
CA GLU A 102 4.23 -0.73 -17.73
C GLU A 102 3.68 -2.12 -18.05
N GLU A 103 4.51 -3.01 -18.59
CA GLU A 103 4.09 -4.38 -18.91
C GLU A 103 3.49 -5.13 -17.70
N PRO A 104 4.17 -5.27 -16.55
CA PRO A 104 3.60 -5.94 -15.38
C PRO A 104 2.43 -5.14 -14.78
N LEU A 105 2.47 -3.81 -14.79
CA LEU A 105 1.38 -2.98 -14.25
C LEU A 105 0.08 -3.20 -15.04
N ASN A 106 0.17 -3.30 -16.37
CA ASN A 106 -0.98 -3.59 -17.22
C ASN A 106 -1.44 -5.05 -17.08
N ARG A 107 -0.50 -5.99 -16.95
CA ARG A 107 -0.79 -7.42 -16.76
C ARG A 107 -1.58 -7.70 -15.48
N PHE A 108 -1.29 -7.00 -14.39
CA PHE A 108 -1.92 -7.21 -13.07
C PHE A 108 -2.91 -6.11 -12.69
N LYS A 109 -3.47 -5.40 -13.68
CA LYS A 109 -4.42 -4.30 -13.47
C LYS A 109 -5.69 -4.75 -12.76
N GLU A 110 -6.15 -5.99 -13.01
CA GLU A 110 -7.30 -6.56 -12.33
C GLU A 110 -6.92 -7.05 -10.93
N THR A 111 -7.29 -6.27 -9.92
CA THR A 111 -6.85 -6.47 -8.53
C THR A 111 -7.37 -7.79 -7.94
N LYS A 112 -8.61 -8.18 -8.25
CA LYS A 112 -9.24 -9.38 -7.67
C LYS A 112 -8.60 -10.67 -8.19
N ALA A 113 -8.52 -10.84 -9.51
CA ALA A 113 -7.89 -12.00 -10.13
C ALA A 113 -6.41 -12.12 -9.76
N SER A 114 -5.72 -10.99 -9.66
CA SER A 114 -4.31 -10.97 -9.24
C SER A 114 -4.13 -11.38 -7.77
N SER A 115 -5.04 -11.00 -6.88
CA SER A 115 -4.96 -11.34 -5.45
C SER A 115 -5.04 -12.84 -5.19
N GLU A 116 -5.97 -13.55 -5.84
CA GLU A 116 -6.11 -15.00 -5.71
C GLU A 116 -4.85 -15.71 -6.23
N ARG A 117 -4.38 -15.31 -7.42
CA ARG A 117 -3.13 -15.82 -8.00
C ARG A 117 -1.92 -15.62 -7.09
N PHE A 118 -1.77 -14.44 -6.48
CA PHE A 118 -0.64 -14.17 -5.58
C PHE A 118 -0.73 -14.97 -4.28
N TRP A 119 -1.94 -15.23 -3.80
CA TRP A 119 -2.17 -16.08 -2.65
C TRP A 119 -1.75 -17.53 -2.93
N GLU A 120 -2.17 -18.09 -4.06
CA GLU A 120 -1.77 -19.44 -4.47
C GLU A 120 -0.26 -19.56 -4.65
N LEU A 121 0.36 -18.58 -5.32
CA LEU A 121 1.81 -18.54 -5.49
C LEU A 121 2.53 -18.50 -4.13
N SER A 122 2.03 -17.70 -3.19
CA SER A 122 2.57 -17.66 -1.83
C SER A 122 2.51 -19.02 -1.14
N LEU A 123 1.39 -19.74 -1.24
CA LEU A 123 1.23 -21.08 -0.68
C LEU A 123 2.17 -22.09 -1.32
N GLN A 124 2.42 -21.99 -2.63
CA GLN A 124 3.38 -22.84 -3.33
C GLN A 124 4.82 -22.57 -2.87
N ARG A 125 5.18 -21.31 -2.57
CA ARG A 125 6.54 -20.95 -2.13
C ARG A 125 6.81 -21.35 -0.68
N GLU A 126 5.86 -21.07 0.21
CA GLU A 126 5.93 -21.49 1.61
C GLU A 126 4.61 -22.17 1.97
N PRO A 127 4.51 -23.52 1.86
CA PRO A 127 3.33 -24.25 2.27
C PRO A 127 2.99 -24.00 3.74
N ARG A 128 1.70 -24.09 4.09
CA ARG A 128 1.30 -24.02 5.49
C ARG A 128 1.90 -25.21 6.23
N GLU A 129 2.49 -24.94 7.39
CA GLU A 129 2.88 -25.98 8.33
C GLU A 129 1.61 -26.77 8.68
N ARG A 130 1.65 -28.09 8.51
CA ARG A 130 0.52 -28.91 8.93
C ARG A 130 0.45 -28.90 10.46
N GLU A 131 -0.77 -28.86 11.00
CA GLU A 131 -0.98 -28.66 12.45
C GLU A 131 -0.41 -29.81 13.29
N ASP A 132 -0.37 -31.02 12.75
CA ASP A 132 0.29 -32.21 13.31
C ASP A 132 1.79 -32.00 13.51
N VAL A 133 2.48 -31.42 12.52
CA VAL A 133 3.92 -31.12 12.59
C VAL A 133 4.20 -30.01 13.60
N LYS A 134 3.32 -29.00 13.64
CA LYS A 134 3.40 -27.91 14.62
C LYS A 134 3.17 -28.41 16.06
N MET A 135 2.18 -29.27 16.26
CA MET A 135 1.90 -29.92 17.54
C MET A 135 3.04 -30.83 17.96
N ALA A 136 3.58 -31.66 17.06
CA ALA A 136 4.72 -32.52 17.33
C ALA A 136 5.96 -31.72 17.75
N ARG A 137 6.23 -30.59 17.09
CA ARG A 137 7.33 -29.69 17.45
C ARG A 137 7.14 -29.04 18.82
N LEU A 138 5.95 -28.54 19.10
CA LEU A 138 5.63 -27.95 20.41
C LEU A 138 5.70 -28.98 21.53
N LEU A 139 5.28 -30.23 21.29
CA LEU A 139 5.39 -31.33 22.23
C LEU A 139 6.86 -31.73 22.49
N ALA A 140 7.71 -31.75 21.46
CA ALA A 140 9.14 -31.98 21.61
C ALA A 140 9.87 -30.82 22.34
N GLU A 141 9.55 -29.56 22.02
CA GLU A 141 10.14 -28.39 22.67
C GLU A 141 9.69 -28.20 24.14
N SER A 142 8.53 -28.77 24.51
CA SER A 142 8.01 -28.76 25.89
C SER A 142 8.44 -29.96 26.73
N GLY A 143 9.23 -30.89 26.17
CA GLY A 143 9.76 -32.06 26.89
C GLY A 143 8.70 -33.11 27.25
N PHE A 144 7.57 -33.14 26.52
CA PHE A 144 6.52 -34.17 26.68
C PHE A 144 6.81 -35.46 25.90
N LEU A 145 7.93 -35.50 25.17
CA LEU A 145 8.51 -36.66 24.46
C LEU A 145 9.95 -36.87 24.91
#